data_AF-A0A353F6J8-F1
#
_entry.id   AF-A0A353F6J8-F1
#
_cell.length_a   1.000
_cell.length_b   1.000
_cell.length_c   1.000
_cell.angle_alpha   90.00
_cell.angle_beta   90.00
_cell.angle_gamma   90.00
#
_symmetry.space_group_name_H-M   'P 1'
#
loop_
_entity.id
_entity.type
_entity.pdbx_description
1 polymer ?
#
loop_
_entity_poly.entity_id
_entity_poly.type
_entity_poly.pdbx_seq_one_letter_code
_entity_poly.pdbx_strand_id
1 'polypeptide(L)'
;AKQSGRFGGYAIDGGFAEFWAEGVQTWFECNGRKKPKTGRGSDSFTVIGPQGEIVCHLTTRKLLMKHCPEFAELLDSIFRKNKWVYVPVAQRLDQPHLIGFDPDDAPEFRWPPAVIEAYERIEAEKARKEMQRKTESSKK
;
A
#
# COMPACT_ATOMS: atom_id res chain seq x y z
N ALA A 1 14.52 10.10 0.43
CA ALA A 1 13.06 10.19 0.33
C ALA A 1 12.42 10.94 1.52
N LYS A 2 12.38 10.38 2.74
CA LYS A 2 11.71 11.00 3.90
C LYS A 2 12.09 12.46 4.17
N GLN A 3 13.40 12.74 4.25
CA GLN A 3 13.91 14.11 4.49
C GLN A 3 13.51 15.12 3.41
N SER A 4 13.20 14.67 2.19
CA SER A 4 12.83 15.58 1.10
C SER A 4 11.42 16.15 1.24
N GLY A 5 10.56 15.55 2.06
CA GLY A 5 9.14 15.92 2.15
C GLY A 5 8.30 15.65 0.89
N ARG A 6 8.92 15.21 -0.21
CA ARG A 6 8.28 14.99 -1.52
C ARG A 6 7.45 13.71 -1.61
N PHE A 7 7.52 12.85 -0.60
CA PHE A 7 6.90 11.54 -0.60
C PHE A 7 6.22 11.26 0.73
N GLY A 8 5.18 10.44 0.71
CA GLY A 8 4.44 10.03 1.90
C GLY A 8 3.86 8.62 1.78
N GLY A 9 2.95 8.32 2.70
CA GLY A 9 2.31 7.03 2.82
C GLY A 9 3.18 5.99 3.55
N TYR A 10 2.71 4.75 3.55
CA TYR A 10 3.35 3.62 4.21
C TYR A 10 4.80 3.41 3.76
N ALA A 11 5.11 3.71 2.50
CA ALA A 11 6.47 3.68 1.96
C ALA A 11 7.44 4.59 2.74
N ILE A 12 6.96 5.65 3.38
CA ILE A 12 7.78 6.61 4.13
C ILE A 12 7.62 6.43 5.64
N ASP A 13 6.40 6.16 6.08
CA ASP A 13 6.07 6.02 7.51
C ASP A 13 6.52 4.67 8.08
N GLY A 14 6.52 3.61 7.25
CA GLY A 14 6.93 2.26 7.62
C GLY A 14 8.45 2.02 7.68
N GLY A 15 9.25 3.01 7.28
CA GLY A 15 10.72 2.94 7.33
C GLY A 15 11.35 2.34 6.07
N PHE A 16 12.65 2.03 6.15
CA PHE A 16 13.43 1.68 4.96
C PHE A 16 12.97 0.38 4.28
N ALA A 17 12.51 -0.60 5.06
CA ALA A 17 12.05 -1.89 4.55
C ALA A 17 10.75 -1.72 3.74
N GLU A 18 9.81 -0.92 4.26
CA GLU A 18 8.57 -0.61 3.53
C GLU A 18 8.83 0.29 2.33
N PHE A 19 9.75 1.25 2.43
CA PHE A 19 10.18 2.04 1.26
C PHE A 19 10.66 1.15 0.11
N TRP A 20 11.47 0.14 0.45
CA TRP A 20 11.93 -0.86 -0.51
C TRP A 20 10.77 -1.69 -1.06
N ALA A 21 9.96 -2.30 -0.19
CA ALA A 21 8.85 -3.17 -0.58
C ALA A 21 7.83 -2.46 -1.49
N GLU A 22 7.39 -1.26 -1.09
CA GLU A 22 6.45 -0.41 -1.83
C GLU A 22 7.03 0.04 -3.18
N GLY A 23 8.32 0.34 -3.23
CA GLY A 23 9.04 0.63 -4.48
C GLY A 23 9.06 -0.55 -5.45
N VAL A 24 9.38 -1.74 -4.95
CA VAL A 24 9.39 -2.98 -5.74
C VAL A 24 7.97 -3.30 -6.23
N GLN A 25 6.96 -3.18 -5.38
CA GLN A 25 5.57 -3.37 -5.78
C GLN A 25 5.15 -2.37 -6.86
N THR A 26 5.60 -1.12 -6.76
CA THR A 26 5.36 -0.09 -7.79
C THR A 26 6.05 -0.44 -9.11
N TRP A 27 7.28 -0.95 -9.05
CA TRP A 27 8.05 -1.36 -10.22
C TRP A 27 7.37 -2.46 -11.03
N PHE A 28 6.66 -3.37 -10.36
CA PHE A 28 5.89 -4.45 -10.98
C PHE A 28 4.38 -4.15 -11.07
N GLU A 29 3.96 -2.92 -10.78
CA GLU A 29 2.56 -2.47 -10.88
C GLU A 29 1.56 -3.23 -9.99
N CYS A 30 2.04 -3.87 -8.92
CA CYS A 30 1.22 -4.54 -7.90
C CYS A 30 1.03 -3.71 -6.62
N ASN A 31 1.42 -2.44 -6.62
CA ASN A 31 1.27 -1.59 -5.44
C ASN A 31 -0.20 -1.21 -5.14
N GLY A 32 -0.53 -1.11 -3.86
CA GLY A 32 -1.84 -0.77 -3.34
C GLY A 32 -2.32 0.61 -3.82
N ARG A 33 -3.57 0.68 -4.29
CA ARG A 33 -4.16 1.91 -4.82
C ARG A 33 -5.11 2.53 -3.79
N LYS A 34 -4.64 3.62 -3.18
CA LYS A 34 -5.42 4.58 -2.37
C LYS A 34 -6.04 3.97 -1.11
N LYS A 35 -5.98 4.72 0.00
CA LYS A 35 -6.68 4.33 1.21
C LYS A 35 -8.17 4.09 0.90
N PRO A 36 -8.76 2.96 1.35
CA PRO A 36 -10.19 2.73 1.22
C PRO A 36 -11.01 3.86 1.86
N LYS A 37 -12.15 4.22 1.24
CA LYS A 37 -13.07 5.22 1.83
C LYS A 37 -13.60 4.77 3.19
N THR A 38 -13.78 3.46 3.36
CA THR A 38 -14.27 2.80 4.56
C THR A 38 -13.32 1.65 4.92
N GLY A 39 -13.15 1.39 6.21
CA GLY A 39 -12.18 0.40 6.70
C GLY A 39 -10.79 0.99 7.00
N ARG A 40 -9.80 0.13 7.15
CA ARG A 40 -8.43 0.51 7.50
C ARG A 40 -7.50 0.42 6.30
N GLY A 41 -6.41 1.15 6.40
CA GLY A 41 -5.39 1.26 5.37
C GLY A 41 -4.73 2.64 5.45
N SER A 42 -3.50 2.69 5.01
CA SER A 42 -2.79 3.92 4.70
C SER A 42 -2.68 4.04 3.19
N ASP A 43 -2.48 5.26 2.71
CA ASP A 43 -1.94 5.43 1.37
C ASP A 43 -0.57 4.76 1.32
N SER A 44 -0.25 4.08 0.22
CA SER A 44 0.94 3.24 0.17
C SER A 44 2.19 4.07 -0.20
N PHE A 45 2.49 4.33 -1.48
CA PHE A 45 3.58 5.21 -1.89
C PHE A 45 3.03 6.45 -2.62
N THR A 46 3.13 7.62 -2.01
CA THR A 46 2.57 8.87 -2.57
C THR A 46 3.62 9.91 -2.89
N VAL A 47 3.32 10.75 -3.89
CA VAL A 47 4.03 12.01 -4.15
C VAL A 47 3.26 13.12 -3.48
N ILE A 48 3.97 13.94 -2.72
CA ILE A 48 3.43 15.08 -1.98
C ILE A 48 3.80 16.38 -2.69
N GLY A 49 2.81 17.24 -2.88
CA GLY A 49 2.97 18.55 -3.51
C GLY A 49 3.44 19.63 -2.53
N PRO A 50 3.72 20.85 -3.03
CA PRO A 50 4.26 21.93 -2.21
C PRO A 50 3.37 22.35 -1.04
N GLN A 51 2.05 22.14 -1.14
CA GLN A 51 1.09 22.47 -0.09
C GLN A 51 0.78 21.29 0.84
N GLY A 52 1.49 20.16 0.69
CA GLY A 52 1.29 18.95 1.48
C GLY A 52 0.18 18.03 0.95
N GLU A 53 -0.39 18.33 -0.21
CA GLU A 53 -1.42 17.55 -0.87
C GLU A 53 -0.85 16.30 -1.56
N ILE A 54 -1.62 15.22 -1.60
CA ILE A 54 -1.25 14.04 -2.39
C ILE A 54 -1.49 14.35 -3.87
N VAL A 55 -0.39 14.46 -4.64
CA VAL A 55 -0.42 14.70 -6.08
C VAL A 55 -0.77 13.42 -6.82
N CYS A 56 -0.14 12.31 -6.44
CA CYS A 56 -0.44 10.99 -7.01
C CYS A 56 0.01 9.85 -6.09
N HIS A 57 -0.54 8.66 -6.36
CA HIS A 57 -0.03 7.39 -5.85
C HIS A 57 0.90 6.78 -6.91
N LEU A 58 2.10 6.37 -6.51
CA LEU A 58 3.04 5.67 -7.37
C LEU A 58 2.60 4.22 -7.51
N THR A 59 1.88 3.95 -8.59
CA THR A 59 1.27 2.63 -8.86
C THR A 59 1.83 1.95 -10.10
N THR A 60 2.64 2.66 -10.88
CA THR A 60 3.26 2.15 -12.10
C THR A 60 4.74 2.49 -12.14
N ARG A 61 5.49 1.67 -12.88
CA ARG A 61 6.91 1.90 -13.14
C ARG A 61 7.17 3.27 -13.75
N LYS A 62 6.32 3.70 -14.69
CA LYS A 62 6.41 5.00 -15.34
C LYS A 62 6.31 6.16 -14.36
N LEU A 63 5.41 6.07 -13.39
CA LEU A 63 5.27 7.08 -12.34
C LEU A 63 6.51 7.11 -11.43
N LEU A 64 7.03 5.94 -11.05
CA LEU A 64 8.24 5.85 -10.22
C LEU A 64 9.45 6.48 -10.92
N MET A 65 9.67 6.16 -12.20
CA MET A 65 10.74 6.76 -13.03
C MET A 65 10.60 8.28 -13.13
N LYS A 66 9.37 8.81 -13.21
CA LYS A 66 9.12 10.25 -13.30
C LYS A 66 9.40 10.97 -11.98
N HIS A 67 8.99 10.40 -10.85
CA HIS A 67 8.92 11.11 -9.59
C HIS A 67 10.08 10.80 -8.63
N CYS A 68 10.69 9.61 -8.73
CA CYS A 68 11.84 9.16 -7.94
C CYS A 68 12.86 8.42 -8.83
N PRO A 69 13.52 9.13 -9.77
CA PRO A 69 14.38 8.52 -10.79
C PRO A 69 15.61 7.79 -10.21
N GLU A 70 16.16 8.24 -9.08
CA GLU A 70 17.33 7.61 -8.47
C GLU A 70 16.99 6.22 -7.91
N PHE A 71 15.79 6.09 -7.32
CA PHE A 71 15.29 4.78 -6.89
C PHE A 71 14.86 3.94 -8.11
N ALA A 72 14.30 4.61 -9.11
CA ALA A 72 14.20 4.23 -10.51
C ALA A 72 15.34 3.31 -11.00
N GLU A 73 16.52 3.91 -10.99
CA GLU A 73 17.78 3.34 -11.48
C GLU A 73 18.25 2.15 -10.64
N LEU A 74 18.11 2.23 -9.32
CA LEU A 74 18.45 1.11 -8.43
C LEU A 74 17.60 -0.13 -8.76
N LEU A 75 16.29 0.05 -8.90
CA LEU A 75 15.38 -1.05 -9.23
C LEU A 75 15.65 -1.61 -10.63
N ASP A 76 15.97 -0.75 -11.60
CA ASP A 76 16.39 -1.17 -12.94
C ASP A 76 17.69 -2.00 -12.91
N SER A 77 18.67 -1.62 -12.08
CA SER A 77 19.93 -2.35 -11.97
C SER A 77 19.75 -3.79 -11.45
N ILE A 78 18.75 -4.01 -10.59
CA ILE A 78 18.49 -5.31 -9.94
C ILE A 78 17.51 -6.14 -10.76
N PHE A 79 16.36 -5.55 -11.10
CA PHE A 79 15.25 -6.26 -11.71
C PHE A 79 15.18 -6.11 -13.23
N ARG A 80 15.85 -5.08 -13.78
CA ARG A 80 15.78 -4.66 -15.19
C ARG A 80 14.40 -4.13 -15.56
N LYS A 81 14.35 -3.24 -16.56
CA LYS A 81 13.13 -2.84 -17.28
C LYS A 81 12.59 -3.97 -18.16
N ASN A 82 12.28 -5.09 -17.54
CA ASN A 82 11.69 -6.24 -18.20
C ASN A 82 10.17 -6.04 -18.39
N LYS A 83 9.53 -6.94 -19.15
CA LYS A 83 8.09 -6.89 -19.45
C LYS A 83 7.19 -7.37 -18.30
N TRP A 84 7.73 -7.80 -17.18
CA TRP A 84 6.96 -8.35 -16.08
C TRP A 84 6.27 -7.20 -15.34
N VAL A 85 4.95 -7.26 -15.32
CA VAL A 85 4.05 -6.42 -14.53
C VAL A 85 2.90 -7.30 -14.06
N TYR A 86 2.30 -6.95 -12.94
CA TYR A 86 1.14 -7.63 -12.42
C TYR A 86 -0.08 -7.38 -13.31
N VAL A 87 -0.76 -8.47 -13.67
CA VAL A 87 -2.02 -8.43 -14.42
C VAL A 87 -3.12 -9.04 -13.55
N PRO A 88 -4.15 -8.26 -13.17
CA PRO A 88 -5.28 -8.75 -12.40
C PRO A 88 -5.96 -9.94 -13.09
N VAL A 89 -6.46 -10.91 -12.32
CA VAL A 89 -7.13 -12.11 -12.84
C VAL A 89 -8.24 -11.76 -13.84
N ALA A 90 -9.07 -10.76 -13.51
CA ALA A 90 -10.15 -10.27 -14.36
C ALA A 90 -9.70 -9.77 -15.76
N GLN A 91 -8.41 -9.47 -15.94
CA GLN A 91 -7.83 -9.01 -17.22
C GLN A 91 -7.06 -10.10 -17.96
N ARG A 92 -6.99 -11.32 -17.42
CA ARG A 92 -6.21 -12.43 -17.98
C ARG A 92 -6.98 -13.76 -17.99
N LEU A 93 -8.31 -13.70 -18.10
CA LEU A 93 -9.18 -14.90 -18.11
C LEU A 93 -8.95 -15.81 -19.33
N ASP A 94 -8.31 -15.29 -20.37
CA ASP A 94 -7.89 -16.01 -21.57
C ASP A 94 -6.72 -17.00 -21.33
N GLN A 95 -6.08 -16.95 -20.15
CA GLN A 95 -4.93 -17.79 -19.87
C GLN A 95 -5.33 -19.28 -19.70
N PRO A 96 -4.53 -20.24 -20.22
CA PRO A 96 -4.90 -21.65 -20.24
C PRO A 96 -5.26 -22.26 -18.87
N HIS A 97 -4.61 -21.81 -17.79
CA HIS A 97 -4.88 -22.31 -16.44
C HIS A 97 -6.14 -21.71 -15.80
N LEU A 98 -6.84 -20.80 -16.49
CA LEU A 98 -8.11 -20.19 -16.05
C LEU A 98 -9.31 -20.65 -16.90
N ILE A 99 -9.13 -21.64 -17.78
CA ILE A 99 -10.24 -22.21 -18.55
C ILE A 99 -11.29 -22.77 -17.59
N GLY A 100 -12.53 -22.29 -17.72
CA GLY A 100 -13.66 -22.69 -16.87
C GLY A 100 -13.76 -21.95 -15.53
N PHE A 101 -12.85 -21.02 -15.22
CA PHE A 101 -12.98 -20.15 -14.05
C PHE A 101 -13.91 -18.98 -14.36
N ASP A 102 -15.02 -18.87 -13.62
CA ASP A 102 -15.91 -17.71 -13.62
C ASP A 102 -15.65 -16.86 -12.37
N PRO A 103 -15.13 -15.62 -12.49
CA PRO A 103 -14.94 -14.73 -11.36
C PRO A 103 -16.23 -14.39 -10.60
N ASP A 104 -17.39 -14.40 -11.28
CA ASP A 104 -18.67 -14.03 -10.66
C ASP A 104 -19.23 -15.17 -9.79
N ASP A 105 -18.77 -16.41 -10.00
CA ASP A 105 -19.10 -17.59 -9.18
C ASP A 105 -18.04 -17.86 -8.08
N ALA A 106 -17.00 -17.01 -7.99
CA ALA A 106 -15.95 -17.19 -7.00
C ALA A 106 -16.47 -16.90 -5.59
N PRO A 107 -16.19 -17.75 -4.59
CA PRO A 107 -16.61 -17.50 -3.22
C PRO A 107 -15.89 -16.26 -2.68
N GLU A 108 -16.66 -15.35 -2.09
CA GLU A 108 -16.08 -14.19 -1.43
C GLU A 108 -15.56 -14.54 -0.05
N PHE A 109 -14.36 -14.06 0.26
CA PHE A 109 -13.84 -14.16 1.61
C PHE A 109 -14.70 -13.37 2.61
N ARG A 110 -14.96 -13.98 3.78
CA ARG A 110 -15.65 -13.37 4.92
C ARG A 110 -14.91 -13.71 6.20
N TRP A 111 -14.60 -12.70 7.01
CA TRP A 111 -14.06 -12.93 8.35
C TRP A 111 -15.12 -13.63 9.22
N PRO A 112 -14.76 -14.71 9.95
CA PRO A 112 -15.68 -15.32 10.91
C PRO A 112 -16.12 -14.30 11.98
N PRO A 113 -17.37 -14.34 12.46
CA PRO A 113 -17.87 -13.40 13.46
C PRO A 113 -16.97 -13.27 14.70
N ALA A 114 -16.46 -14.40 15.21
CA ALA A 114 -15.56 -14.41 16.36
C ALA A 114 -14.24 -13.64 16.13
N VAL A 115 -13.74 -13.61 14.88
CA VAL A 115 -12.53 -12.83 14.53
C VAL A 115 -12.85 -11.34 14.51
N ILE A 116 -14.01 -10.96 13.98
CA ILE A 116 -14.48 -9.58 13.97
C ILE A 116 -14.64 -9.07 15.41
N GLU A 117 -15.32 -9.83 16.27
CA GLU A 117 -15.51 -9.48 17.69
C GLU A 117 -14.17 -9.36 18.44
N ALA A 118 -13.26 -10.32 18.24
CA ALA A 118 -11.95 -10.28 18.86
C ALA A 118 -11.16 -9.04 18.45
N TYR A 119 -11.25 -8.67 17.16
CA TYR A 119 -10.63 -7.48 16.62
C TYR A 119 -11.21 -6.19 17.23
N GLU A 120 -12.54 -6.05 17.26
CA GLU A 120 -13.20 -4.87 17.84
C GLU A 120 -12.81 -4.67 19.31
N ARG A 121 -12.73 -5.76 20.08
CA ARG A 121 -12.27 -5.74 21.47
C ARG A 121 -10.83 -5.24 21.60
N ILE A 122 -9.91 -5.78 20.79
CA ILE A 122 -8.49 -5.38 20.79
C ILE A 122 -8.37 -3.88 20.46
N GLU A 123 -9.15 -3.40 19.51
CA GLU A 123 -9.11 -2.01 19.08
C GLU A 123 -9.70 -1.05 20.12
N ALA A 124 -10.78 -1.44 20.78
CA ALA A 124 -11.31 -0.71 21.94
C ALA A 124 -10.29 -0.67 23.10
N GLU A 125 -9.54 -1.75 23.33
CA GLU A 125 -8.45 -1.77 24.32
C GLU A 125 -7.29 -0.84 23.94
N LYS A 126 -6.82 -0.86 22.69
CA LYS A 126 -5.78 0.06 22.20
C LYS A 126 -6.19 1.52 22.33
N ALA A 127 -7.42 1.86 21.94
CA ALA A 127 -7.95 3.22 22.06
C ALA A 127 -7.96 3.72 23.52
N ARG A 128 -8.37 2.85 24.46
CA ARG A 128 -8.35 3.15 25.90
C ARG A 128 -6.93 3.39 26.41
N LYS A 129 -5.98 2.52 26.05
CA LYS A 129 -4.56 2.67 26.42
C LYS A 129 -3.95 3.95 25.88
N GLU A 130 -4.29 4.32 24.64
CA GLU A 130 -3.80 5.55 24.03
C GLU A 130 -4.35 6.81 24.72
N MET A 131 -5.63 6.82 25.09
CA MET A 131 -6.21 7.92 25.89
C MET A 131 -5.52 8.07 27.24
N GLN A 132 -5.27 6.96 27.94
CA GLN A 132 -4.55 6.96 29.23
C GLN A 132 -3.15 7.56 29.06
N ARG A 133 -2.38 7.10 28.07
CA ARG A 133 -1.04 7.62 27.78
C ARG A 133 -1.05 9.13 27.48
N LYS A 134 -2.01 9.63 26.70
CA LYS A 134 -2.15 11.07 26.41
C LYS A 134 -2.48 11.87 27.66
N THR A 135 -3.35 11.33 28.51
CA THR A 135 -3.73 11.96 29.78
C THR A 135 -2.54 12.07 30.74
N GLU A 136 -1.74 11.01 30.86
CA GLU A 136 -0.53 11.00 31.69
C GLU A 136 0.55 11.95 31.15
N SER A 137 0.75 11.99 29.84
CA SER A 137 1.71 12.91 29.22
C SER A 137 1.31 14.37 29.34
N SER A 138 0.02 14.69 29.47
CA SER A 138 -0.48 16.06 29.67
C SER A 138 -0.39 16.53 31.13
N LYS A 139 -0.09 15.62 32.07
CA LYS A 139 0.08 15.92 33.50
C LYS A 139 1.54 16.13 33.90
N LYS A 140 2.49 15.88 32.99
CA LYS A 140 3.92 16.17 33.15
C LYS A 140 4.26 17.47 32.42
#